data_AF-A0A965IJM6-F1
#
_entry.id   AF-A0A965IJM6-F1
#
_cell.length_a   1.000
_cell.length_b   1.000
_cell.length_c   1.000
_cell.angle_alpha   90.00
_cell.angle_beta   90.00
_cell.angle_gamma   90.00
#
_symmetry.space_group_name_H-M   'P 1'
#
loop_
_entity.id
_entity.type
_entity.pdbx_description
1 polymer ?
#
loop_
_entity_poly.entity_id
_entity_poly.type
_entity_poly.pdbx_seq_one_letter_code
_entity_poly.pdbx_strand_id
1 'polypeptide(L)'
;MATITSTTLQGAGGRVVTRTTLTTSDTFTYNQNKGAILILDNVTAGALTVVIDGAGGSTVPVTGIGNVDVTAGYSTGSIAAGACVAIPLDSVFQYLQGVIAVTGGTGIKATLVEY
;
A
#
# COMPACT_ATOMS: atom_id res chain seq x y z
N MET A 1 7.14 -13.28 -4.81
CA MET A 1 6.90 -11.86 -5.11
C MET A 1 5.80 -11.76 -6.14
N ALA A 2 4.61 -11.39 -5.70
CA ALA A 2 3.50 -11.05 -6.56
C ALA A 2 3.55 -9.55 -6.89
N THR A 3 2.95 -9.18 -8.03
CA THR A 3 2.72 -7.77 -8.37
C THR A 3 1.25 -7.44 -8.15
N ILE A 4 0.98 -6.48 -7.28
CA ILE A 4 -0.37 -5.99 -7.00
C ILE A 4 -0.73 -5.01 -8.12
N THR A 5 -1.63 -5.44 -9.00
CA THR A 5 -2.02 -4.66 -10.18
C THR A 5 -3.19 -3.73 -9.82
N SER A 6 -3.11 -2.47 -10.22
CA SER A 6 -4.20 -1.51 -10.00
C SER A 6 -5.40 -1.81 -10.89
N THR A 7 -6.60 -1.63 -10.33
CA THR A 7 -7.86 -1.69 -11.07
C THR A 7 -8.43 -0.27 -11.17
N THR A 8 -8.66 0.22 -12.39
CA THR A 8 -9.31 1.52 -12.59
C THR A 8 -10.79 1.46 -12.21
N LEU A 9 -11.23 2.46 -11.45
CA LEU A 9 -12.62 2.67 -11.05
C LEU A 9 -13.37 3.65 -11.97
N GLN A 10 -12.73 4.14 -13.03
CA GLN A 10 -13.39 5.05 -13.97
C GLN A 10 -14.53 4.36 -14.75
N GLY A 11 -15.57 5.13 -15.06
CA GLY A 11 -16.77 4.71 -15.78
C GLY A 11 -17.93 4.25 -14.89
N ALA A 12 -19.06 3.88 -15.50
CA ALA A 12 -20.27 3.51 -14.78
C ALA A 12 -20.30 2.01 -14.40
N GLY A 13 -21.01 1.68 -13.31
CA GLY A 13 -21.29 0.29 -12.88
C GLY A 13 -20.18 -0.36 -12.05
N GLY A 14 -20.37 -1.65 -11.73
CA GLY A 14 -19.40 -2.43 -10.96
C GLY A 14 -18.12 -2.73 -11.73
N ARG A 15 -17.03 -2.96 -10.99
CA ARG A 15 -15.73 -3.41 -11.53
C ARG A 15 -15.30 -4.65 -10.77
N VAL A 16 -14.78 -5.63 -11.51
CA VAL A 16 -14.09 -6.76 -10.89
C VAL A 16 -12.71 -6.27 -10.47
N VAL A 17 -12.42 -6.32 -9.18
CA VAL A 17 -11.12 -5.93 -8.63
C VAL A 17 -10.23 -7.17 -8.47
N THR A 18 -8.95 -6.99 -8.75
CA THR A 18 -7.97 -8.08 -8.55
C THR A 18 -7.58 -8.15 -7.09
N ARG A 19 -7.75 -9.34 -6.50
CA ARG A 19 -7.40 -9.62 -5.11
C ARG A 19 -6.13 -10.46 -5.05
N THR A 20 -5.00 -9.82 -4.79
CA THR A 20 -3.69 -10.47 -4.72
C THR A 20 -3.42 -10.98 -3.31
N THR A 21 -2.98 -12.23 -3.19
CA THR A 21 -2.52 -12.75 -1.88
C THR A 21 -1.10 -12.31 -1.67
N LEU A 22 -0.85 -11.58 -0.59
CA LEU A 22 0.49 -11.15 -0.26
C LEU A 22 1.38 -12.34 0.12
N THR A 23 2.63 -12.26 -0.32
CA THR A 23 3.74 -13.15 -0.01
C THR A 23 4.72 -12.42 0.91
N THR A 24 5.98 -12.88 0.98
CA THR A 24 7.00 -12.28 1.85
C THR A 24 7.35 -10.85 1.45
N SER A 25 7.36 -10.56 0.15
CA SER A 25 7.59 -9.24 -0.42
C SER A 25 6.91 -9.19 -1.77
N ASP A 26 6.04 -8.20 -1.95
CA ASP A 26 5.27 -7.95 -3.15
C ASP A 26 5.44 -6.51 -3.59
N THR A 27 5.14 -6.22 -4.85
CA THR A 27 5.36 -4.87 -5.38
C THR A 27 4.13 -4.30 -6.06
N PHE A 28 4.06 -2.97 -6.08
CA PHE A 28 3.12 -2.24 -6.93
C PHE A 28 3.74 -0.93 -7.41
N THR A 29 3.10 -0.34 -8.41
CA THR A 29 3.48 0.97 -8.93
C THR A 29 2.45 1.99 -8.48
N TYR A 30 2.92 3.07 -7.86
CA TYR A 30 2.09 4.21 -7.51
C TYR A 30 2.13 5.25 -8.63
N ASN A 31 0.96 5.68 -9.09
CA ASN A 31 0.83 6.79 -10.04
C ASN A 31 0.23 7.99 -9.31
N GLN A 32 1.06 8.98 -9.02
CA GLN A 32 0.67 10.18 -8.27
C GLN A 32 -0.39 11.04 -8.98
N ASN A 33 -0.63 10.85 -10.28
CA ASN A 33 -1.67 11.55 -11.02
C ASN A 33 -3.06 10.88 -10.91
N LYS A 34 -3.14 9.75 -10.20
CA LYS A 34 -4.39 9.02 -9.97
C LYS A 34 -4.62 8.89 -8.47
N GLY A 35 -5.88 8.96 -8.07
CA GLY A 35 -6.22 8.73 -6.68
C GLY A 35 -6.19 7.24 -6.37
N ALA A 36 -5.06 6.77 -5.85
CA ALA A 36 -4.85 5.35 -5.60
C ALA A 36 -5.18 4.98 -4.15
N ILE A 37 -5.89 3.87 -3.95
CA ILE A 37 -6.24 3.34 -2.64
C ILE A 37 -5.79 1.88 -2.58
N LEU A 38 -4.95 1.58 -1.58
CA LEU A 38 -4.56 0.21 -1.25
C LEU A 38 -5.47 -0.30 -0.14
N ILE A 39 -6.15 -1.41 -0.41
CA ILE A 39 -7.02 -2.09 0.54
C ILE A 39 -6.32 -3.38 0.98
N LEU A 40 -6.18 -3.56 2.29
CA LEU A 40 -5.56 -4.70 2.92
C LEU A 40 -6.60 -5.41 3.79
N ASP A 41 -7.04 -6.58 3.35
CA ASP A 41 -7.99 -7.42 4.08
C ASP A 41 -7.26 -8.60 4.73
N ASN A 42 -7.11 -8.54 6.06
CA ASN A 42 -6.43 -9.56 6.84
C ASN A 42 -7.36 -10.74 7.13
N VAL A 43 -7.43 -11.66 6.18
CA VAL A 43 -8.20 -12.91 6.30
C VAL A 43 -7.47 -14.00 7.10
N THR A 44 -6.33 -13.69 7.71
CA THR A 44 -5.55 -14.66 8.49
C THR A 44 -6.07 -14.76 9.92
N ALA A 45 -5.58 -15.75 10.67
CA ALA A 45 -5.96 -15.96 12.07
C ALA A 45 -5.22 -15.05 13.08
N GLY A 46 -4.24 -14.27 12.61
CA GLY A 46 -3.38 -13.46 13.47
C GLY A 46 -3.39 -11.98 13.09
N ALA A 47 -3.03 -11.13 14.05
CA ALA A 47 -2.77 -9.72 13.74
C ALA A 47 -1.44 -9.61 12.97
N LEU A 48 -1.43 -8.79 11.92
CA LEU A 48 -0.28 -8.62 11.04
C LEU A 48 0.00 -7.13 10.83
N THR A 49 1.27 -6.79 10.72
CA THR A 49 1.72 -5.42 10.42
C THR A 49 2.30 -5.41 9.02
N VAL A 50 1.78 -4.53 8.16
CA VAL A 50 2.27 -4.35 6.80
C VAL A 50 3.16 -3.12 6.76
N VAL A 51 4.29 -3.23 6.06
CA VAL A 51 5.16 -2.10 5.75
C VAL A 51 5.14 -1.85 4.25
N ILE A 52 4.89 -0.59 3.88
CA ILE A 52 4.86 -0.08 2.52
C ILE A 52 6.07 0.82 2.34
N ASP A 53 7.02 0.41 1.51
CA ASP A 53 8.30 1.09 1.37
C ASP A 53 8.64 1.34 -0.10
N GLY A 54 9.07 2.56 -0.42
CA GLY A 54 9.54 2.92 -1.75
C GLY A 54 11.04 2.68 -1.85
N ALA A 55 11.50 2.01 -2.90
CA ALA A 55 12.92 1.62 -3.08
C ALA A 55 13.94 2.78 -3.02
N GLY A 56 13.50 4.04 -3.11
CA GLY A 56 14.32 5.25 -2.98
C GLY A 56 14.04 6.10 -1.74
N GLY A 57 13.27 5.59 -0.77
CA GLY A 57 12.96 6.30 0.47
C GLY A 57 14.23 6.70 1.21
N SER A 58 14.44 8.01 1.39
CA SER A 58 15.57 8.55 2.14
C SER A 58 15.07 9.67 3.05
N THR A 59 15.40 10.92 2.76
CA THR A 59 14.91 12.06 3.52
C THR A 59 14.01 12.93 2.65
N VAL A 60 12.83 13.25 3.17
CA VAL A 60 11.87 14.15 2.52
C VAL A 60 11.82 15.45 3.32
N PRO A 61 12.05 16.61 2.69
CA PRO A 61 11.86 17.89 3.36
C PRO A 61 10.36 18.16 3.54
N VAL A 62 9.94 18.27 4.80
CA VAL A 62 8.56 18.61 5.18
C VAL A 62 8.54 20.05 5.67
N THR A 63 7.76 20.90 5.00
CA THR A 63 7.61 22.31 5.36
C THR A 63 7.16 22.44 6.82
N GLY A 64 7.93 23.19 7.62
CA GLY A 64 7.63 23.44 9.04
C GLY A 64 8.13 22.38 10.02
N ILE A 65 8.64 21.23 9.54
CA ILE A 65 9.21 20.17 10.39
C ILE A 65 10.70 19.94 10.09
N GLY A 66 11.13 20.17 8.85
CA GLY A 66 12.50 19.88 8.39
C GLY A 66 12.58 18.54 7.66
N ASN A 67 13.75 17.92 7.65
CA ASN A 67 13.96 16.64 6.96
C ASN A 67 13.38 15.49 7.80
N VAL A 68 12.46 14.74 7.21
CA VAL A 68 11.89 13.52 7.77
C VAL A 68 12.50 12.32 7.06
N ASP A 69 13.02 11.36 7.82
CA ASP A 69 13.50 10.10 7.30
C ASP A 69 12.32 9.16 7.01
N VAL A 70 12.21 8.71 5.76
CA VAL A 70 11.17 7.79 5.27
C VAL A 70 11.72 6.42 4.91
N THR A 71 13.00 6.16 5.19
CA THR A 71 13.71 4.91 4.83
C THR A 71 13.09 3.66 5.48
N ALA A 72 12.35 3.82 6.58
CA ALA A 72 11.66 2.72 7.25
C ALA A 72 10.32 2.32 6.58
N GLY A 73 9.86 3.10 5.60
CA GLY A 73 8.54 2.94 4.99
C GLY A 73 7.38 3.36 5.90
N TYR A 74 6.16 3.26 5.36
CA TYR A 74 4.91 3.46 6.08
C TYR A 74 4.44 2.14 6.69
N SER A 75 4.30 2.12 8.02
CA SER A 75 3.70 1.00 8.73
C SER A 75 2.21 1.19 8.91
N THR A 76 1.42 0.17 8.57
CA THR A 76 -0.03 0.17 8.81
C THR A 76 -0.40 0.01 10.28
N GLY A 77 0.58 -0.26 11.14
CA GLY A 77 0.33 -0.79 12.47
C GLY A 77 -0.30 -2.19 12.43
N SER A 78 -0.80 -2.63 13.57
CA SER A 78 -1.43 -3.94 13.73
C SER A 78 -2.80 -3.98 13.06
N ILE A 79 -2.92 -4.77 11.99
CA ILE A 79 -4.20 -5.11 11.37
C ILE A 79 -4.70 -6.39 12.03
N ALA A 80 -5.75 -6.30 12.85
CA ALA A 80 -6.32 -7.44 13.54
C ALA A 80 -6.82 -8.53 12.56
N ALA A 81 -6.93 -9.77 13.05
CA ALA A 81 -7.52 -10.86 12.28
C ALA A 81 -8.96 -10.53 11.87
N GLY A 82 -9.28 -10.72 10.60
CA GLY A 82 -10.58 -10.37 10.00
C GLY A 82 -10.81 -8.87 9.78
N ALA A 83 -9.84 -8.01 10.11
CA ALA A 83 -9.96 -6.58 9.88
C ALA A 83 -9.50 -6.19 8.46
N CYS A 84 -10.11 -5.13 7.95
CA CYS A 84 -9.78 -4.55 6.66
C CYS A 84 -9.40 -3.08 6.83
N VAL A 85 -8.30 -2.67 6.21
CA VAL A 85 -7.79 -1.31 6.25
C VAL A 85 -7.66 -0.79 4.83
N ALA A 86 -8.17 0.42 4.58
CA ALA A 86 -8.00 1.13 3.32
C ALA A 86 -7.06 2.32 3.53
N ILE A 87 -6.04 2.41 2.68
CA ILE A 87 -4.99 3.42 2.77
C ILE A 87 -5.04 4.25 1.47
N PRO A 88 -5.52 5.50 1.52
CA PRO A 88 -5.33 6.45 0.43
C PRO A 88 -3.84 6.71 0.27
N LEU A 89 -3.26 6.29 -0.85
CA LEU A 89 -1.82 6.37 -1.08
C LEU A 89 -1.32 7.81 -1.17
N ASP A 90 -2.20 8.74 -1.54
CA ASP A 90 -1.93 10.18 -1.56
C ASP A 90 -1.65 10.75 -0.16
N SER A 91 -2.13 10.10 0.91
CA SER A 91 -1.82 10.53 2.28
C SER A 91 -0.43 10.13 2.75
N VAL A 92 0.18 9.14 2.09
CA VAL A 92 1.50 8.57 2.42
C VAL A 92 2.49 8.70 1.26
N PHE A 93 2.20 9.56 0.28
CA PHE A 93 2.94 9.68 -0.98
C PHE A 93 4.45 9.89 -0.81
N GLN A 94 4.87 10.50 0.31
CA GLN A 94 6.27 10.80 0.62
C GLN A 94 7.10 9.51 0.82
N TYR A 95 6.45 8.42 1.26
CA TYR A 95 7.02 7.08 1.40
C TYR A 95 6.99 6.29 0.08
N LEU A 96 6.28 6.78 -0.95
CA LEU A 96 6.00 6.04 -2.18
C LEU A 96 6.93 6.42 -3.35
N GLN A 97 8.24 6.40 -3.11
CA GLN A 97 9.23 6.75 -4.13
C GLN A 97 9.71 5.52 -4.91
N GLY A 98 9.61 5.56 -6.24
CA GLY A 98 10.06 4.48 -7.11
C GLY A 98 9.12 3.26 -7.09
N VAL A 99 9.71 2.07 -7.15
CA VAL A 99 8.94 0.81 -7.02
C VAL A 99 8.60 0.62 -5.54
N ILE A 100 7.32 0.33 -5.27
CA ILE A 100 6.84 0.16 -3.90
C ILE A 100 6.86 -1.31 -3.53
N ALA A 101 7.52 -1.63 -2.42
CA ALA A 101 7.51 -2.93 -1.78
C ALA A 101 6.45 -2.96 -0.66
N VAL A 102 5.75 -4.08 -0.56
CA VAL A 102 4.80 -4.40 0.49
C VAL A 102 5.30 -5.65 1.19
N THR A 103 5.59 -5.54 2.50
CA THR A 103 6.18 -6.62 3.29
C THR A 103 5.43 -6.82 4.62
N GLY A 104 5.68 -7.95 5.29
CA GLY A 104 5.08 -8.26 6.60
C GLY A 104 3.62 -8.76 6.56
N GLY A 105 2.96 -8.70 5.39
CA GLY A 105 1.55 -9.03 5.21
C GLY A 105 1.24 -10.43 4.67
N THR A 106 2.14 -11.41 4.76
CA THR A 106 1.94 -12.73 4.12
C THR A 106 0.55 -13.31 4.43
N GLY A 107 -0.22 -13.63 3.40
CA GLY A 107 -1.58 -14.17 3.51
C GLY A 107 -2.70 -13.12 3.53
N ILE A 108 -2.41 -11.85 3.78
CA ILE A 108 -3.36 -10.75 3.60
C ILE A 108 -3.74 -10.67 2.12
N LYS A 109 -4.98 -10.30 1.87
CA LYS A 109 -5.46 -10.06 0.51
C LYS A 109 -5.40 -8.57 0.22
N ALA A 110 -4.51 -8.18 -0.68
CA ALA A 110 -4.36 -6.82 -1.13
C ALA A 110 -5.19 -6.55 -2.40
N THR A 111 -5.80 -5.38 -2.45
CA THR A 111 -6.51 -4.86 -3.63
C THR A 111 -6.06 -3.43 -3.87
N LEU A 112 -5.60 -3.12 -5.07
CA LEU A 112 -5.22 -1.77 -5.45
C LEU A 112 -6.25 -1.22 -6.44
N VAL A 113 -6.83 -0.07 -6.11
CA VAL A 113 -7.78 0.63 -6.97
C VAL A 113 -7.32 2.05 -7.23
N GLU A 114 -7.65 2.56 -8.40
CA GLU A 114 -7.28 3.91 -8.83
C GLU A 114 -8.45 4.59 -9.55
N TYR A 115 -8.63 5.88 -9.35
CA TYR A 115 -9.58 6.70 -10.11
C TYR A 115 -8.86 7.73 -10.96
#